data_AF-A0A821CI58-F1
#
_entry.id   AF-A0A821CI58-F1
#
_cell.length_a   1.000
_cell.length_b   1.000
_cell.length_c   1.000
_cell.angle_alpha   90.00
_cell.angle_beta   90.00
_cell.angle_gamma   90.00
#
_symmetry.space_group_name_H-M   'P 1'
#
loop_
_entity.id
_entity.type
_entity.pdbx_description
1 polymer ?
#
loop_
_entity_poly.entity_id
_entity_poly.type
_entity_poly.pdbx_seq_one_letter_code
_entity_poly.pdbx_strand_id
1 'polypeptide(L)'
;MIKFCVILFFIVIQSLAAPYKLSNGCGYDSCNLGKSDKLNVHIVAHTHDDVGWLKTVDQYYYGSRGQITRKGVQYILDSVVQALVDNSDRRFIYVEMAFFWRWWNQQSDDMRETVKRLVNEGSYQSDLSII
;
A
#
# COMPACT_ATOMS: atom_id res chain seq x y z
N MET A 1 8.65 -26.53 -34.61
CA MET A 1 7.61 -26.07 -33.67
C MET A 1 8.10 -25.91 -32.22
N ILE A 2 8.86 -26.87 -31.66
CA ILE A 2 9.35 -26.81 -30.26
C ILE A 2 10.27 -25.60 -29.99
N LYS A 3 11.14 -25.23 -30.94
CA LYS A 3 12.06 -24.07 -30.79
C LYS A 3 11.36 -22.72 -30.64
N PHE A 4 10.20 -22.53 -31.29
CA PHE A 4 9.43 -21.28 -31.18
C PHE A 4 8.76 -21.12 -29.81
N CYS A 5 8.29 -22.24 -29.22
CA CYS A 5 7.68 -22.24 -27.90
C CYS A 5 8.68 -21.89 -26.79
N VAL A 6 9.92 -22.39 -26.89
CA VAL A 6 10.98 -22.10 -25.91
C VAL A 6 11.39 -20.63 -25.96
N ILE A 7 11.49 -20.03 -27.14
CA ILE A 7 11.84 -18.61 -27.29
C ILE A 7 10.73 -17.71 -26.73
N LEU A 8 9.46 -18.02 -26.98
CA LEU A 8 8.35 -17.29 -26.36
C LEU A 8 8.36 -17.41 -24.84
N PHE A 9 8.66 -18.59 -24.30
CA PHE A 9 8.75 -18.81 -22.85
C PHE A 9 9.87 -17.97 -22.21
N PHE A 10 11.03 -17.88 -22.86
CA PHE A 10 12.15 -17.06 -22.40
C PHE A 10 11.87 -15.55 -22.44
N ILE A 11 11.15 -15.06 -23.47
CA ILE A 11 10.79 -13.63 -23.57
C ILE A 11 9.77 -13.26 -22.50
N VAL A 12 8.78 -14.13 -22.23
CA VAL A 12 7.79 -13.90 -21.16
C VAL A 12 8.45 -13.85 -19.77
N ILE A 13 9.42 -14.74 -19.51
CA ILE A 13 10.18 -14.73 -18.25
C ILE A 13 10.98 -13.43 -18.08
N GLN A 14 11.61 -12.91 -19.15
CA GLN A 14 12.37 -11.66 -19.07
C GLN A 14 11.47 -10.43 -18.86
N SER A 15 10.24 -10.43 -19.37
CA SER A 15 9.28 -9.34 -19.11
C SER A 15 8.68 -9.35 -17.69
N LEU A 16 8.63 -10.52 -17.04
CA LEU A 16 8.19 -10.64 -15.63
C LEU A 16 9.30 -10.31 -14.63
N ALA A 17 10.57 -10.33 -15.07
CA ALA A 17 11.74 -10.08 -14.25
C ALA A 17 12.38 -8.70 -14.51
N ALA A 18 11.59 -7.71 -14.93
CA ALA A 18 12.09 -6.33 -14.93
C ALA A 18 12.46 -5.97 -13.48
N PRO A 19 13.73 -5.68 -13.17
CA PRO A 19 14.09 -5.25 -11.82
C PRO A 19 13.36 -3.95 -11.53
N TYR A 20 12.49 -3.97 -10.52
CA TYR A 20 11.89 -2.75 -9.99
C TYR A 20 13.04 -1.81 -9.60
N LYS A 21 13.02 -0.59 -10.12
CA LYS A 21 13.94 0.46 -9.70
C LYS A 21 13.62 0.79 -8.24
N LEU A 22 14.35 0.17 -7.32
CA LEU A 22 14.35 0.58 -5.93
C LEU A 22 14.77 2.06 -5.89
N SER A 23 13.91 2.95 -5.39
CA SER A 23 14.32 4.33 -5.17
C SER A 23 15.42 4.35 -4.12
N ASN A 24 16.57 4.93 -4.44
CA ASN A 24 17.77 4.94 -3.58
C ASN A 24 17.63 5.82 -2.31
N GLY A 25 16.42 6.10 -1.82
CA GLY A 25 16.20 6.94 -0.64
C GLY A 25 14.91 6.58 0.08
N CYS A 26 15.01 6.31 1.38
CA CYS A 26 13.88 6.18 2.30
C CYS A 26 13.74 7.44 3.16
N GLY A 27 12.62 7.60 3.85
CA GLY A 27 12.40 8.77 4.70
C GLY A 27 12.32 10.07 3.89
N TYR A 28 12.95 11.15 4.37
CA TYR A 28 12.88 12.48 3.73
C TYR A 28 13.45 12.50 2.30
N ASP A 29 14.37 11.59 1.96
CA ASP A 29 14.94 11.50 0.62
C ASP A 29 13.91 11.06 -0.43
N SER A 30 12.79 10.45 -0.01
CA SER A 30 11.68 10.07 -0.88
C SER A 30 10.67 11.20 -1.13
N CYS A 31 10.82 12.36 -0.46
CA CYS A 31 9.86 13.46 -0.53
C CYS A 31 9.90 14.19 -1.87
N ASN A 32 8.73 14.51 -2.41
CA ASN A 32 8.60 15.42 -3.53
C ASN A 32 8.68 16.88 -3.02
N LEU A 33 9.81 17.53 -3.25
CA LEU A 33 10.07 18.93 -2.85
C LEU A 33 9.30 19.97 -3.69
N GLY A 34 8.65 19.55 -4.76
CA GLY A 34 7.98 20.46 -5.68
C GLY A 34 8.94 21.29 -6.52
N LYS A 35 8.44 22.42 -7.05
CA LYS A 35 9.21 23.39 -7.85
C LYS A 35 9.26 24.72 -7.10
N SER A 36 10.46 25.26 -6.90
CA SER A 36 10.70 26.45 -6.07
C SER A 36 10.07 27.74 -6.61
N ASP A 37 9.76 27.79 -7.91
CA ASP A 37 9.22 28.94 -8.63
C ASP A 37 7.70 28.84 -8.87
N LYS A 38 7.02 27.86 -8.27
CA LYS A 38 5.60 27.59 -8.49
C LYS A 38 4.84 27.39 -7.18
N LEU A 39 3.52 27.55 -7.25
CA LEU A 39 2.63 27.03 -6.22
C LEU A 39 2.67 25.49 -6.26
N ASN A 40 3.06 24.89 -5.14
CA ASN A 40 3.05 23.44 -4.97
C ASN A 40 1.79 23.06 -4.17
N VAL A 41 0.95 22.21 -4.77
CA VAL A 41 -0.24 21.67 -4.11
C VAL A 41 0.04 20.21 -3.79
N HIS A 42 0.08 19.88 -2.49
CA HIS A 42 0.29 18.53 -2.01
C HIS A 42 -1.05 17.90 -1.64
N ILE A 43 -1.45 16.86 -2.39
CA ILE A 43 -2.65 16.09 -2.09
C ILE A 43 -2.25 14.94 -1.17
N VAL A 44 -2.79 14.93 0.06
CA VAL A 44 -2.49 13.91 1.06
C VAL A 44 -3.68 12.96 1.17
N ALA A 45 -3.59 11.80 0.52
CA ALA A 45 -4.61 10.76 0.62
C ALA A 45 -4.48 10.03 1.96
N HIS A 46 -5.61 9.89 2.66
CA HIS A 46 -5.70 9.29 3.99
C HIS A 46 -7.08 8.68 4.23
N THR A 47 -7.20 7.85 5.26
CA THR A 47 -8.48 7.42 5.85
C THR A 47 -8.47 7.73 7.34
N HIS A 48 -9.65 7.94 7.91
CA HIS A 48 -9.83 8.10 9.35
C HIS A 48 -10.66 6.93 9.85
N ASP A 49 -10.00 6.00 10.54
CA ASP A 49 -10.56 4.71 10.92
C ASP A 49 -10.66 4.60 12.44
N ASP A 50 -11.76 5.12 13.01
CA ASP A 50 -11.99 5.13 14.46
C ASP A 50 -11.84 3.73 15.09
N VAL A 51 -10.95 3.61 16.08
CA VAL A 51 -10.73 2.37 16.85
C VAL A 51 -11.82 2.19 17.90
N GLY A 52 -13.06 2.09 17.43
CA GLY A 52 -14.27 2.07 18.25
C GLY A 52 -14.90 3.45 18.38
N TRP A 53 -16.15 3.56 17.93
CA TRP A 53 -16.99 4.76 18.04
C TRP A 53 -18.47 4.35 18.01
N LEU A 54 -19.08 4.30 16.81
CA LEU A 54 -20.45 3.79 16.63
C LEU A 54 -20.52 2.27 16.50
N LYS A 55 -19.41 1.65 16.10
CA LYS A 55 -19.24 0.20 16.07
C LYS A 55 -18.05 -0.19 16.94
N THR A 56 -17.99 -1.46 17.32
CA THR A 56 -16.79 -2.01 17.97
C THR A 56 -15.63 -2.11 16.98
N VAL A 57 -14.41 -2.26 17.49
CA VAL A 57 -13.20 -2.47 16.69
C VAL A 57 -13.40 -3.58 15.66
N ASP A 58 -13.83 -4.77 16.09
CA ASP A 58 -14.05 -5.92 15.20
C ASP A 58 -15.14 -5.66 14.15
N GLN A 59 -16.19 -4.92 14.52
CA GLN A 59 -17.25 -4.57 13.59
C GLN A 59 -16.74 -3.60 12.52
N TYR A 60 -15.90 -2.62 12.89
CA TYR A 60 -15.21 -1.76 11.92
C TYR A 60 -14.22 -2.55 11.06
N TYR A 61 -13.45 -3.45 11.65
CA TYR A 61 -12.46 -4.24 10.91
C TYR A 61 -13.11 -5.11 9.84
N TYR A 62 -14.07 -5.96 10.25
CA TYR A 62 -14.72 -6.93 9.35
C TYR A 62 -15.86 -6.34 8.51
N GLY A 63 -16.24 -5.08 8.72
CA GLY A 63 -17.34 -4.46 7.98
C GLY A 63 -18.74 -4.91 8.38
N SER A 64 -18.90 -5.56 9.54
CA SER A 64 -20.21 -6.00 10.03
C SER A 64 -21.07 -4.84 10.53
N ARG A 65 -22.37 -5.10 10.72
CA ARG A 65 -23.39 -4.09 11.07
C ARG A 65 -23.43 -2.90 10.11
N GLY A 66 -23.44 -3.20 8.80
CA GLY A 66 -23.48 -2.20 7.72
C GLY A 66 -24.66 -1.23 7.77
N GLN A 67 -25.72 -1.54 8.53
CA GLN A 67 -26.86 -0.65 8.78
C GLN A 67 -26.52 0.55 9.68
N ILE A 68 -25.49 0.44 10.54
CA ILE A 68 -25.00 1.56 11.35
C ILE A 68 -24.07 2.42 10.48
N THR A 69 -23.04 1.79 9.91
CA THR A 69 -22.12 2.41 8.94
C THR A 69 -21.59 1.36 7.97
N ARG A 70 -21.52 1.68 6.67
CA ARG A 70 -20.93 0.83 5.63
C ARG A 70 -19.40 0.96 5.56
N LYS A 71 -18.72 0.68 6.68
CA LYS A 71 -17.25 0.81 6.82
C LYS A 71 -16.63 -0.53 7.20
N GLY A 72 -15.58 -0.92 6.50
CA GLY A 72 -14.81 -2.16 6.70
C GLY A 72 -13.32 -1.93 6.46
N VAL A 73 -12.51 -1.90 7.52
CA VAL A 73 -11.10 -1.44 7.45
C VAL A 73 -10.21 -2.40 6.66
N GLN A 74 -10.42 -3.72 6.77
CA GLN A 74 -9.63 -4.69 6.01
C GLN A 74 -9.68 -4.41 4.50
N TYR A 75 -10.86 -4.05 3.98
CA TYR A 75 -11.07 -3.78 2.56
C TYR A 75 -10.42 -2.46 2.13
N ILE A 76 -10.35 -1.48 3.04
CA ILE A 76 -9.65 -0.22 2.79
C ILE A 76 -8.16 -0.51 2.60
N LEU A 77 -7.55 -1.26 3.53
CA LEU A 77 -6.12 -1.62 3.47
C LEU A 77 -5.80 -2.44 2.22
N ASP A 78 -6.60 -3.47 1.91
CA ASP A 78 -6.42 -4.29 0.70
C ASP A 78 -6.45 -3.42 -0.57
N SER A 79 -7.44 -2.53 -0.67
CA SER A 79 -7.61 -1.67 -1.85
C SER A 79 -6.51 -0.61 -1.98
N VAL A 80 -6.03 -0.05 -0.87
CA VAL A 80 -4.95 0.94 -0.84
C VAL A 80 -3.65 0.30 -1.30
N VAL A 81 -3.30 -0.87 -0.76
CA VAL A 81 -2.06 -1.57 -1.16
C VAL A 81 -2.08 -1.86 -2.66
N GLN A 82 -3.18 -2.40 -3.20
CA GLN A 82 -3.30 -2.63 -4.63
C GLN A 82 -3.18 -1.32 -5.43
N ALA A 83 -3.85 -0.26 -4.99
CA ALA A 83 -3.80 1.03 -5.68
C ALA A 83 -2.38 1.63 -5.70
N LEU A 84 -1.57 1.42 -4.67
CA LEU A 84 -0.17 1.86 -4.63
C LEU A 84 0.74 0.99 -5.49
N VAL A 85 0.49 -0.33 -5.57
CA VAL A 85 1.20 -1.21 -6.51
C VAL A 85 0.94 -0.81 -7.96
N ASP A 86 -0.30 -0.45 -8.29
CA ASP A 86 -0.71 -0.12 -9.66
C ASP A 86 -0.11 1.20 -10.17
N ASN A 87 0.31 2.10 -9.27
CA ASN A 87 0.85 3.40 -9.65
C ASN A 87 1.85 3.94 -8.60
N SER A 88 3.13 3.97 -8.99
CA SER A 88 4.26 4.43 -8.17
C SER A 88 4.26 5.91 -7.81
N ASP A 89 3.41 6.74 -8.42
CA ASP A 89 3.27 8.17 -8.09
C ASP A 89 2.25 8.40 -6.96
N ARG A 90 1.43 7.38 -6.64
CA ARG A 90 0.46 7.49 -5.55
C ARG A 90 1.15 7.43 -4.20
N ARG A 91 0.57 8.15 -3.25
CA ARG A 91 1.00 8.22 -1.86
C ARG A 91 -0.20 8.03 -0.96
N PHE A 92 -0.05 7.31 0.14
CA PHE A 92 -1.11 7.15 1.14
C PHE A 92 -0.52 7.15 2.55
N ILE A 93 -1.19 7.82 3.48
CA ILE A 93 -0.86 7.79 4.90
C ILE A 93 -1.91 6.99 5.68
N TYR A 94 -1.47 6.13 6.60
CA TYR A 94 -2.35 5.34 7.47
C TYR A 94 -1.90 5.44 8.93
N VAL A 95 -2.84 5.70 9.84
CA VAL A 95 -2.54 6.13 11.21
C VAL A 95 -2.88 5.06 12.27
N GLU A 96 -4.02 4.40 12.16
CA GLU A 96 -4.57 3.61 13.28
C GLU A 96 -3.96 2.20 13.38
N MET A 97 -2.82 2.10 14.07
CA MET A 97 -2.00 0.88 14.15
C MET A 97 -2.71 -0.34 14.75
N ALA A 98 -3.77 -0.16 15.54
CA ALA A 98 -4.57 -1.28 16.05
C ALA A 98 -5.20 -2.11 14.90
N PHE A 99 -5.70 -1.43 13.86
CA PHE A 99 -6.25 -2.08 12.68
C PHE A 99 -5.14 -2.58 11.76
N PHE A 100 -4.10 -1.77 11.52
CA PHE A 100 -2.99 -2.17 10.66
C PHE A 100 -2.29 -3.41 11.20
N TRP A 101 -2.00 -3.49 12.51
CA TRP A 101 -1.39 -4.66 13.14
C TRP A 101 -2.26 -5.92 13.02
N ARG A 102 -3.57 -5.78 13.20
CA ARG A 102 -4.49 -6.90 12.99
C ARG A 102 -4.44 -7.38 11.55
N TRP A 103 -4.52 -6.45 10.59
CA TRP A 103 -4.43 -6.75 9.17
C TRP A 103 -3.09 -7.41 8.83
N TRP A 104 -1.97 -6.84 9.26
CA TRP A 104 -0.62 -7.33 9.05
C TRP A 104 -0.43 -8.79 9.48
N ASN A 105 -0.95 -9.16 10.65
CA ASN A 105 -0.87 -10.53 11.16
C ASN A 105 -1.69 -11.55 10.37
N GLN A 106 -2.61 -11.09 9.51
CA GLN A 106 -3.44 -11.94 8.65
C GLN A 106 -2.86 -12.07 7.23
N GLN A 107 -1.81 -11.31 6.90
CA GLN A 107 -1.24 -11.27 5.55
C GLN A 107 -0.26 -12.41 5.28
N SER A 108 -0.17 -12.80 4.01
CA SER A 108 0.88 -13.70 3.51
C SER A 108 2.26 -13.01 3.54
N ASP A 109 3.32 -13.81 3.47
CA ASP A 109 4.69 -13.28 3.37
C ASP A 109 4.86 -12.38 2.14
N ASP A 110 4.32 -12.76 0.99
CA ASP A 110 4.38 -11.95 -0.24
C ASP A 110 3.71 -10.57 -0.08
N MET A 111 2.57 -10.52 0.61
CA MET A 111 1.89 -9.25 0.88
C MET A 111 2.67 -8.39 1.88
N ARG A 112 3.25 -9.01 2.91
CA ARG A 112 4.12 -8.31 3.87
C ARG A 112 5.36 -7.72 3.20
N GLU A 113 6.00 -8.47 2.30
CA GLU A 113 7.13 -7.98 1.50
C GLU A 113 6.70 -6.87 0.54
N THR A 114 5.51 -6.97 -0.05
CA THR A 114 4.94 -5.90 -0.88
C THR A 114 4.77 -4.60 -0.10
N VAL A 115 4.20 -4.65 1.10
CA VAL A 115 4.01 -3.47 1.95
C VAL A 115 5.35 -2.90 2.43
N LYS A 116 6.30 -3.74 2.87
CA LYS A 116 7.67 -3.30 3.21
C LYS A 116 8.32 -2.54 2.06
N ARG A 117 8.17 -3.07 0.83
CA ARG A 117 8.67 -2.41 -0.38
C ARG A 117 8.00 -1.04 -0.57
N LEU A 118 6.67 -0.96 -0.48
CA LEU A 118 5.94 0.30 -0.63
C LEU A 118 6.34 1.35 0.43
N VAL A 119 6.66 0.91 1.65
CA VAL A 119 7.18 1.75 2.72
C VAL A 119 8.57 2.27 2.38
N ASN A 120 9.46 1.38 1.93
CA ASN A 120 10.83 1.75 1.55
C ASN A 120 10.86 2.73 0.37
N GLU A 121 9.92 2.60 -0.57
CA GLU A 121 9.73 3.51 -1.72
C GLU A 121 9.07 4.86 -1.32
N GLY A 122 8.55 4.96 -0.10
CA GLY A 122 7.82 6.14 0.39
C GLY A 122 6.38 6.27 -0.13
N SER A 123 5.88 5.25 -0.84
CA SER A 123 4.52 5.19 -1.40
C SER A 123 3.43 4.93 -0.35
N TYR A 124 3.77 4.17 0.68
CA TYR A 124 2.93 3.92 1.85
C TYR A 124 3.63 4.47 3.11
N GLN A 125 2.92 5.26 3.91
CA GLN A 125 3.47 5.84 5.13
C GLN A 125 2.60 5.47 6.33
N SER A 126 3.22 4.85 7.32
CA SER A 126 2.62 4.51 8.61
C SER A 126 3.66 4.69 9.71
N ASP A 127 3.25 4.55 10.97
CA ASP A 127 4.22 4.44 12.07
C ASP A 127 5.11 3.21 11.83
N LEU A 128 6.40 3.47 11.61
CA LEU A 128 7.44 2.51 11.21
C LEU A 128 7.89 1.59 12.34
N SER A 129 7.46 1.83 13.58
CA SER A 129 7.89 1.06 14.76
C SER A 129 7.42 -0.41 14.77
N ILE A 130 6.70 -0.85 13.74
CA ILE A 130 5.97 -2.12 13.71
C ILE A 130 6.36 -3.02 12.51
N ILE A 131 7.10 -2.50 11.51
CA ILE A 131 7.44 -3.22 10.27
C ILE A 131 8.94 -3.54 10.21
#